data_AF-A0A1U6JBB9-F1
#
_entry.id   AF-A0A1U6JBB9-F1
#
_cell.length_a   1.000
_cell.length_b   1.000
_cell.length_c   1.000
_cell.angle_alpha   90.00
_cell.angle_beta   90.00
_cell.angle_gamma   90.00
#
_symmetry.space_group_name_H-M   'P 1'
#
loop_
_entity.id
_entity.type
_entity.pdbx_description
1 polymer ?
#
loop_
_entity_poly.entity_id
_entity_poly.type
_entity_poly.pdbx_seq_one_letter_code
_entity_poly.pdbx_strand_id
1 'polypeptide(L)' 'MSKNNESNFKICISCNGTGKIKCDCQGDNQCFICSGNGSFKCPVCEGTGRF' A
#
# COMPACT_ATOMS: atom_id res chain seq x y z
N MET A 1 -24.11 -7.90 -4.08
CA MET A 1 -23.38 -6.65 -3.79
C MET A 1 -22.45 -6.35 -4.97
N SER A 2 -22.80 -5.32 -5.74
CA SER A 2 -21.95 -4.46 -6.58
C SER A 2 -21.06 -5.02 -7.71
N LYS A 3 -21.64 -5.00 -8.92
CA LYS A 3 -21.20 -4.35 -10.18
C LYS A 3 -19.89 -4.77 -10.88
N ASN A 4 -20.12 -5.33 -12.07
CA ASN A 4 -19.27 -5.39 -13.27
C ASN A 4 -18.56 -4.07 -13.61
N ASN A 5 -17.23 -4.11 -13.74
CA ASN A 5 -16.47 -3.31 -14.71
C ASN A 5 -15.09 -3.96 -14.88
N GLU A 6 -14.90 -4.73 -15.95
CA GLU A 6 -13.62 -5.33 -16.34
C GLU A 6 -12.69 -4.25 -16.92
N SER A 7 -12.37 -3.24 -16.11
CA SER A 7 -11.09 -2.57 -16.26
C SER A 7 -10.08 -3.53 -15.64
N ASN A 8 -9.26 -4.20 -16.45
CA ASN A 8 -8.30 -5.26 -16.04
C ASN A 8 -7.16 -4.70 -15.15
N PHE A 9 -7.46 -3.81 -14.22
CA PHE A 9 -6.49 -3.33 -13.26
C PHE A 9 -6.31 -4.41 -12.20
N LYS A 10 -5.17 -5.10 -12.25
CA LYS A 10 -4.82 -6.07 -11.22
C LYS A 10 -4.56 -5.31 -9.93
N ILE A 11 -5.29 -5.66 -8.88
CA ILE A 11 -5.08 -5.09 -7.56
C ILE A 11 -3.63 -5.38 -7.16
N CYS A 12 -2.92 -4.35 -6.69
CA CYS A 12 -1.55 -4.52 -6.22
C CYS A 12 -1.59 -5.35 -4.93
N ILE A 13 -1.21 -6.62 -5.03
CA ILE A 13 -1.19 -7.57 -3.91
C ILE A 13 -0.23 -7.11 -2.80
N SER A 14 0.87 -6.44 -3.16
CA SER A 14 1.88 -5.96 -2.20
C SER A 14 1.33 -4.91 -1.24
N CYS A 15 0.25 -4.21 -1.59
CA CYS A 15 -0.42 -3.25 -0.71
C CYS A 15 -1.92 -3.52 -0.56
N ASN A 16 -2.42 -4.67 -1.01
CA ASN A 16 -3.85 -5.04 -1.02
C ASN A 16 -4.76 -3.94 -1.59
N GLY A 17 -4.32 -3.25 -2.64
CA GLY A 17 -5.12 -2.20 -3.26
C GLY A 17 -5.10 -0.83 -2.58
N THR A 18 -4.39 -0.68 -1.45
CA THR A 18 -4.37 0.58 -0.69
C THR A 18 -3.40 1.62 -1.25
N GLY A 19 -2.42 1.19 -2.04
CA GLY A 19 -1.31 2.04 -2.50
C GLY A 19 -0.25 2.33 -1.43
N LYS A 20 -0.41 1.82 -0.21
CA LYS A 20 0.51 2.06 0.92
C LYS A 20 0.89 0.75 1.60
N ILE A 21 2.15 0.64 2.00
CA ILE A 21 2.63 -0.48 2.81
C ILE A 21 2.68 0.03 4.25
N LYS A 22 1.93 -0.64 5.14
CA LYS A 22 2.02 -0.39 6.58
C LYS A 22 3.37 -0.85 7.07
N CYS A 23 4.02 -0.04 7.87
CA CYS A 23 5.18 -0.50 8.59
C CYS A 23 4.75 -1.11 9.90
N ASP A 24 5.26 -2.30 10.20
CA ASP A 24 5.21 -2.85 11.55
C ASP A 24 6.38 -2.26 12.34
N CYS A 25 6.12 -1.16 13.04
CA CYS A 25 7.11 -0.48 13.86
C CYS A 25 6.76 -0.75 15.32
N GLN A 26 7.36 -1.77 15.90
CA GLN A 26 7.27 -2.00 17.33
C GLN A 26 8.38 -1.19 18.02
N GLY A 27 8.03 -0.02 18.55
CA GLY A 27 8.92 0.81 19.36
C GLY A 27 8.94 2.28 18.93
N ASP A 28 8.87 3.16 19.94
CA ASP A 28 8.65 4.61 19.85
C ASP A 28 9.63 5.44 19.03
N ASN A 29 10.71 4.88 18.46
CA ASN A 29 11.67 5.73 17.76
C ASN A 29 12.26 5.08 16.51
N GLN A 30 11.85 5.66 15.38
CA GLN A 30 12.50 5.58 14.07
C GLN A 30 12.42 4.23 13.37
N CYS A 31 11.22 3.93 12.91
CA CYS A 31 11.08 3.13 11.70
C CYS A 31 11.75 3.89 10.53
N PHE A 32 13.02 3.61 10.24
CA PHE A 32 13.78 4.24 9.14
C PHE A 32 13.03 4.16 7.80
N ILE A 33 12.26 3.08 7.62
CA ILE A 33 11.55 2.76 6.38
C ILE A 33 10.38 3.73 6.12
N CYS A 34 9.77 4.29 7.16
CA CYS A 34 8.59 5.17 7.04
C CYS A 34 8.68 6.41 7.90
N SER A 35 9.85 6.73 8.46
CA SER A 35 10.14 7.95 9.23
C SER A 35 9.09 8.28 10.30
N GLY A 36 8.49 7.26 10.91
CA GLY A 36 7.42 7.44 11.92
C GLY A 36 6.01 7.71 11.37
N ASN A 37 5.78 7.74 10.06
CA ASN A 37 4.44 7.92 9.46
C ASN A 37 3.53 6.67 9.59
N GLY A 38 4.07 5.53 10.04
CA GLY A 38 3.35 4.25 10.16
C GLY A 38 3.02 3.56 8.83
N SER A 39 3.24 4.22 7.69
CA SER A 39 3.13 3.63 6.36
C SER A 39 3.96 4.40 5.34
N PHE A 40 4.35 3.74 4.26
CA PHE A 40 5.04 4.37 3.12
C PHE A 40 4.35 4.02 1.80
N LYS A 41 4.63 4.81 0.76
CA LYS A 41 4.09 4.61 -0.59
C LYS A 41 4.51 3.23 -1.09
N CYS A 42 3.57 2.44 -1.61
CA CYS A 42 3.91 1.14 -2.20
C CYS A 42 4.75 1.40 -3.47
N PRO A 43 6.03 0.96 -3.51
CA PRO A 43 6.91 1.22 -4.65
C PRO A 43 6.54 0.34 -5.84
N VAL A 44 5.83 -0.77 -5.60
CA VAL A 44 5.42 -1.66 -6.68
C VAL A 44 4.41 -0.93 -7.56
N CYS A 45 3.31 -0.43 -6.98
CA CYS A 45 2.24 0.26 -7.71
C CYS A 45 2.36 1.79 -7.72
N GLU A 46 3.49 2.32 -7.27
CA GLU A 46 3.72 3.76 -7.19
C GLU A 46 2.57 4.53 -6.53
N GLY A 47 1.99 3.96 -5.46
CA GLY A 47 0.92 4.59 -4.68
C GLY A 47 -0.49 4.48 -5.25
N THR A 48 -0.68 3.87 -6.41
CA THR A 48 -2.00 3.78 -7.07
C THR A 48 -2.89 2.67 -6.49
N GLY A 49 -2.26 1.63 -5.92
CA GLY A 49 -2.93 0.42 -5.47
C GLY A 49 -3.27 -0.58 -6.58
N ARG A 50 -2.89 -0.32 -7.83
CA ARG A 50 -3.35 -1.11 -9.00
C ARG A 50 -2.28 -1.12 -10.11
N PHE A 51 -2.35 -2.11 -11.00
CA PHE A 51 -1.53 -2.24 -12.21
C PHE A 51 -2.39 -2.45 -13.43
#